data_AF-A0A1B8GX57-F1
#
_entry.id   AF-A0A1B8GX57-F1
#
_cell.length_a   1.000
_cell.length_b   1.000
_cell.length_c   1.000
_cell.angle_alpha   90.00
_cell.angle_beta   90.00
_cell.angle_gamma   90.00
#
_symmetry.space_group_name_H-M   'P 1'
#
loop_
_entity.id
_entity.type
_entity.pdbx_description
1 polymer ?
#
loop_
_entity_poly.entity_id
_entity_poly.type
_entity_poly.pdbx_seq_one_letter_code
_entity_poly.pdbx_strand_id
1 'polypeptide(L)'
;MTYECEYLFRRGSEGWSLSRIEDPSDEDPVRYVVLASLAEALVDAFNWKLDLGFRRGGRPCDQSEERATNFVREVAPEWTGKVGAVEKRVSLIDRESEPFAKADDNFSRRNIESSMGYLYTV
;
A
#
# COMPACT_ATOMS: atom_id res chain seq x y z
N MET A 1 4.27 -0.36 13.42
CA MET A 1 3.71 -0.10 12.08
C MET A 1 2.51 0.85 12.07
N THR A 2 1.59 0.83 13.05
CA THR A 2 0.37 1.67 13.04
C THR A 2 0.64 3.18 12.91
N TYR A 3 1.66 3.67 13.62
CA TYR A 3 2.06 5.08 13.59
C TYR A 3 2.62 5.53 12.23
N GLU A 4 3.27 4.63 11.49
CA GLU A 4 3.97 5.00 10.26
C GLU A 4 2.99 5.23 9.11
N CYS A 5 2.06 4.31 8.89
CA CYS A 5 1.04 4.47 7.84
C CYS A 5 0.16 5.69 8.07
N GLU A 6 -0.21 5.95 9.33
CA GLU A 6 -0.93 7.16 9.70
C GLU A 6 -0.09 8.43 9.48
N TYR A 7 1.18 8.41 9.88
CA TYR A 7 2.11 9.51 9.66
C TYR A 7 2.24 9.83 8.17
N LEU A 8 2.45 8.82 7.32
CA LEU A 8 2.53 8.96 5.86
C LEU A 8 1.23 9.52 5.28
N PHE A 9 0.07 9.02 5.71
CA PHE A 9 -1.24 9.48 5.25
C PHE A 9 -1.48 10.96 5.61
N ARG A 10 -1.06 11.39 6.80
CA ARG A 10 -1.16 12.78 7.26
C ARG A 10 -0.25 13.74 6.50
N ARG A 11 0.76 13.25 5.74
CA ARG A 11 1.55 14.08 4.83
C ARG A 11 0.78 14.24 3.51
N GLY A 12 0.10 15.37 3.33
CA GLY A 12 -0.78 15.63 2.18
C GLY A 12 -0.20 16.53 1.10
N SER A 13 1.08 16.92 1.18
CA SER A 13 1.70 17.71 0.11
C SER A 13 2.01 16.83 -1.11
N GLU A 14 2.13 17.47 -2.27
CA GLU A 14 2.33 16.77 -3.54
C GLU A 14 3.59 15.88 -3.56
N GLY A 15 4.66 16.30 -2.87
CA GLY A 15 5.88 15.49 -2.71
C GLY A 15 5.71 14.19 -1.90
N TRP A 16 4.55 13.99 -1.26
CA TRP A 16 4.20 12.76 -0.54
C TRP A 16 3.13 11.94 -1.28
N SER A 17 2.82 12.28 -2.53
CA SER A 17 1.96 11.46 -3.39
C SER A 17 2.65 10.13 -3.67
N LEU A 18 1.89 9.03 -3.60
CA LEU A 18 2.44 7.69 -3.78
C LEU A 18 2.96 7.48 -5.22
N SER A 19 2.35 8.14 -6.21
CA SER A 19 2.80 8.05 -7.61
C SER A 19 4.19 8.63 -7.86
N ARG A 20 4.71 9.43 -6.91
CA ARG A 20 6.04 10.06 -6.97
C ARG A 20 7.14 9.27 -6.28
N ILE A 21 6.84 8.09 -5.72
CA ILE A 21 7.89 7.22 -5.18
C ILE A 21 8.81 6.83 -6.34
N GLU A 22 10.06 7.26 -6.25
CA GLU A 22 11.07 6.97 -7.27
C GLU A 22 11.39 5.48 -7.34
N ASP A 23 11.77 5.01 -8.53
CA ASP A 23 12.16 3.63 -8.74
C ASP A 23 13.50 3.35 -8.02
N PRO A 24 13.53 2.46 -7.01
CA PRO A 24 14.76 2.17 -6.29
C PRO A 24 15.80 1.43 -7.13
N SER A 25 15.41 0.86 -8.29
CA SER A 25 16.29 0.04 -9.14
C SER A 25 17.06 -1.03 -8.34
N ASP A 26 16.34 -1.72 -7.46
CA ASP A 26 16.93 -2.62 -6.48
C ASP A 26 17.55 -3.86 -7.16
N GLU A 27 18.81 -4.15 -6.83
CA GLU A 27 19.56 -5.26 -7.43
C GLU A 27 19.05 -6.63 -6.96
N ASP A 28 18.43 -6.72 -5.78
CA ASP A 28 17.85 -7.96 -5.29
C ASP A 28 16.42 -8.11 -5.87
N PRO A 29 16.18 -9.12 -6.72
CA PRO A 29 14.89 -9.25 -7.39
C PRO A 29 13.74 -9.53 -6.42
N VAL A 30 13.98 -10.22 -5.30
CA VAL A 30 12.94 -10.48 -4.30
C VAL A 30 12.60 -9.19 -3.56
N ARG A 31 13.63 -8.45 -3.12
CA ARG A 31 13.43 -7.16 -2.45
C ARG A 31 12.73 -6.16 -3.35
N TYR A 32 13.11 -6.10 -4.63
CA TYR A 32 12.48 -5.20 -5.59
C TYR A 32 10.98 -5.49 -5.74
N VAL A 33 10.62 -6.77 -5.83
CA VAL A 33 9.24 -7.25 -5.92
C VAL A 33 8.44 -6.94 -4.65
N VAL A 34 9.06 -7.08 -3.47
CA VAL A 34 8.46 -6.67 -2.19
C VAL A 34 8.19 -5.17 -2.18
N LEU A 35 9.14 -4.34 -2.59
CA LEU A 35 8.99 -2.88 -2.63
C LEU A 35 7.87 -2.45 -3.58
N ALA A 36 7.81 -3.05 -4.77
CA ALA A 36 6.74 -2.79 -5.74
C ALA A 36 5.36 -3.15 -5.18
N SER A 37 5.25 -4.32 -4.55
CA SER A 37 4.00 -4.81 -3.97
C SER A 37 3.55 -3.97 -2.76
N LEU A 38 4.51 -3.52 -1.95
CA LEU A 38 4.24 -2.65 -0.81
C LEU A 38 3.72 -1.28 -1.24
N ALA A 39 4.32 -0.67 -2.27
CA ALA A 39 3.88 0.63 -2.77
C ALA A 39 2.43 0.59 -3.28
N GLU A 40 2.03 -0.51 -3.93
CA GLU A 40 0.66 -0.70 -4.40
C GLU A 40 -0.31 -1.04 -3.27
N ALA A 41 0.08 -1.88 -2.31
CA ALA A 41 -0.73 -2.14 -1.13
C ALA A 41 -0.96 -0.86 -0.29
N LEU A 42 0.01 0.06 -0.25
CA LEU A 42 -0.15 1.39 0.33
C LEU A 42 -1.22 2.21 -0.40
N VAL A 43 -1.25 2.16 -1.73
CA VAL A 43 -2.28 2.84 -2.54
C VAL A 43 -3.66 2.30 -2.22
N ASP A 44 -3.83 0.99 -2.13
CA ASP A 44 -5.10 0.36 -1.79
C ASP A 44 -5.56 0.76 -0.38
N ALA A 45 -4.65 0.70 0.60
CA ALA A 45 -4.94 1.12 1.96
C ALA A 45 -5.30 2.61 2.06
N PHE A 46 -4.60 3.49 1.33
CA PHE A 46 -4.89 4.93 1.35
C PHE A 46 -6.23 5.23 0.67
N ASN A 47 -6.49 4.60 -0.47
CA ASN A 47 -7.76 4.74 -1.17
C ASN A 47 -8.94 4.23 -0.35
N TRP A 48 -8.77 3.11 0.37
CA TRP A 48 -9.76 2.63 1.34
C TRP A 48 -10.05 3.67 2.44
N LYS A 49 -9.02 4.33 2.99
CA LYS A 49 -9.23 5.42 3.96
C LYS A 49 -9.99 6.60 3.34
N LEU A 50 -9.67 6.97 2.10
CA LEU A 50 -10.36 8.04 1.39
C LEU A 50 -11.84 7.70 1.15
N ASP A 51 -12.15 6.45 0.79
CA ASP A 51 -13.51 5.93 0.62
C ASP A 51 -14.33 6.01 1.94
N LEU A 52 -13.67 5.90 3.09
CA LEU A 52 -14.29 6.09 4.42
C LEU A 52 -14.51 7.56 4.82
N GLY A 53 -14.05 8.52 4.02
CA GLY A 53 -14.15 9.95 4.32
C GLY A 53 -12.89 10.56 4.96
N PHE A 54 -11.86 9.77 5.27
CA PHE A 54 -10.59 10.34 5.74
C PHE A 54 -9.94 11.15 4.63
N ARG A 55 -9.13 12.14 5.02
CA ARG A 55 -8.47 13.04 4.07
C ARG A 55 -7.00 13.17 4.43
N ARG A 56 -6.14 13.17 3.40
CA ARG A 56 -4.71 13.41 3.57
C ARG A 56 -4.46 14.80 4.14
N GLY A 57 -3.26 15.00 4.70
CA GLY A 57 -2.85 16.31 5.22
C GLY A 57 -3.40 16.66 6.60
N GLY A 58 -3.98 15.68 7.32
CA GLY A 58 -4.63 15.94 8.62
C GLY A 58 -5.91 16.76 8.51
N ARG A 59 -6.53 16.80 7.32
CA ARG A 59 -7.82 17.47 7.12
C ARG A 59 -8.92 16.73 7.90
N PRO A 60 -9.98 17.43 8.34
CA PRO A 60 -11.12 16.80 8.98
C PRO A 60 -11.71 15.67 8.12
N CYS A 61 -12.23 14.63 8.79
CA CYS A 61 -12.97 13.58 8.11
C CYS A 61 -14.24 14.15 7.48
N ASP A 62 -14.47 13.77 6.23
CA ASP A 62 -15.63 14.18 5.46
C ASP A 62 -16.82 13.27 5.75
N GLN A 63 -17.89 13.88 6.27
CA GLN A 63 -19.12 13.19 6.67
C GLN A 63 -20.26 13.39 5.65
N SER A 64 -20.00 14.04 4.52
CA SER A 64 -21.00 14.26 3.48
C SER A 64 -21.42 12.95 2.80
N GLU A 65 -22.54 12.99 2.08
CA GLU A 65 -22.99 11.87 1.23
C GLU A 65 -22.03 11.62 0.05
N GLU A 66 -21.32 12.66 -0.39
CA GLU A 66 -20.35 12.61 -1.49
C GLU A 66 -18.93 12.20 -1.05
N ARG A 67 -18.75 11.81 0.22
CA ARG A 67 -17.42 11.51 0.80
C ARG A 67 -16.63 10.45 0.04
N ALA A 68 -17.30 9.58 -0.72
CA ALA A 68 -16.68 8.51 -1.49
C ALA A 68 -16.19 8.94 -2.89
N THR A 69 -16.53 10.15 -3.36
CA THR A 69 -16.25 10.58 -4.74
C THR A 69 -15.60 11.97 -4.85
N ASN A 70 -15.65 12.79 -3.80
CA ASN A 70 -15.15 14.17 -3.82
C ASN A 70 -13.63 14.31 -3.53
N PHE A 71 -12.84 13.32 -3.93
CA PHE A 71 -11.39 13.31 -3.74
C PHE A 71 -10.66 12.68 -4.94
N VAL A 72 -9.37 12.96 -5.05
CA VAL A 72 -8.49 12.31 -6.03
C VAL A 72 -7.92 11.04 -5.39
N ARG A 73 -8.11 9.90 -6.05
CA ARG A 73 -7.54 8.62 -5.61
C ARG A 73 -6.01 8.65 -5.73
N GLU A 74 -5.35 7.97 -4.82
CA GLU A 74 -3.93 7.66 -4.97
C GLU A 74 -3.72 6.71 -6.14
N VAL A 75 -2.58 6.88 -6.81
CA VAL A 75 -2.17 6.07 -7.96
C VAL A 75 -0.81 5.46 -7.65
N ALA A 76 -0.62 4.21 -8.07
CA ALA A 76 0.67 3.53 -7.92
C ALA A 76 1.77 4.22 -8.73
N PRO A 77 3.04 4.15 -8.27
CA PRO A 77 4.17 4.58 -9.07
C PRO A 77 4.23 3.80 -10.39
N GLU A 78 4.58 4.46 -11.50
CA GLU A 78 4.61 3.81 -12.82
C GLU A 78 5.56 2.60 -12.87
N TRP A 79 6.66 2.65 -12.11
CA TRP A 79 7.67 1.59 -12.11
C TRP A 79 7.15 0.27 -11.53
N THR A 80 6.19 0.29 -10.59
CA THR A 80 5.70 -0.94 -9.95
C THR A 80 4.98 -1.86 -10.95
N GLY A 81 4.36 -1.27 -11.98
CA GLY A 81 3.71 -1.99 -13.08
C GLY A 81 4.68 -2.74 -14.00
N LYS A 82 5.98 -2.40 -13.95
CA LYS A 82 7.05 -3.04 -14.73
C LYS A 82 7.67 -4.23 -13.99
N VAL A 83 7.39 -4.37 -12.69
CA VAL A 83 7.97 -5.40 -11.82
C VAL A 83 7.12 -6.68 -11.86
N GLY A 84 7.70 -7.74 -12.43
CA GLY A 84 7.08 -9.07 -12.56
C GLY A 84 7.11 -9.91 -11.28
N ALA A 85 6.63 -11.15 -11.39
CA ALA A 85 6.66 -12.12 -10.30
C ALA A 85 8.04 -12.77 -10.13
N VAL A 86 8.36 -13.23 -8.92
CA VAL A 86 9.55 -14.07 -8.68
C VAL A 86 9.31 -15.52 -9.10
N GLU A 87 10.36 -16.19 -9.58
CA GLU A 87 10.29 -17.59 -10.05
C GLU A 87 9.85 -18.56 -8.93
N LYS A 88 10.48 -18.43 -7.75
CA LYS A 88 10.18 -19.26 -6.58
C LYS A 88 9.32 -18.50 -5.60
N ARG A 89 8.30 -19.19 -5.06
CA ARG A 89 7.39 -18.61 -4.08
C ARG A 89 8.17 -18.22 -2.82
N VAL A 90 7.94 -16.99 -2.35
CA VAL A 90 8.51 -16.48 -1.09
C VAL A 90 7.37 -16.22 -0.12
N SER A 91 7.42 -16.80 1.09
CA SER A 91 6.48 -16.45 2.16
C SER A 91 7.15 -15.56 3.19
N LEU A 92 6.53 -14.42 3.44
CA LEU A 92 6.84 -13.51 4.54
C LEU A 92 5.86 -13.71 5.71
N ILE A 93 4.86 -14.58 5.57
CA ILE A 93 3.95 -14.98 6.65
C ILE A 93 4.55 -16.22 7.31
N ASP A 94 4.81 -16.11 8.61
CA ASP A 94 5.07 -17.27 9.44
C ASP A 94 3.72 -17.88 9.88
N ARG A 95 3.37 -19.03 9.30
CA ARG A 95 2.07 -19.69 9.54
C ARG A 95 1.95 -20.28 10.94
N GLU A 96 3.06 -20.48 11.66
CA GLU A 96 3.01 -20.94 13.04
C GLU A 96 2.58 -19.82 13.99
N SER A 97 3.13 -18.61 13.80
CA SER A 97 2.79 -17.44 14.62
C SER A 97 1.57 -16.66 14.12
N GLU A 98 1.29 -16.70 12.81
CA GLU A 98 0.21 -15.97 12.16
C GLU A 98 -0.73 -16.89 11.35
N PRO A 99 -1.41 -17.86 11.98
CA PRO A 99 -2.20 -18.89 11.28
C PRO A 99 -3.38 -18.31 10.47
N PHE A 100 -3.89 -17.15 10.86
CA PHE A 100 -5.04 -16.49 10.22
C PHE A 100 -4.67 -15.33 9.29
N ALA A 101 -3.37 -15.07 9.07
CA ALA A 101 -2.94 -13.99 8.20
C ALA A 101 -3.41 -14.23 6.75
N LYS A 102 -4.10 -13.24 6.19
CA LYS A 102 -4.58 -13.26 4.81
C LYS A 102 -3.52 -12.66 3.91
N ALA A 103 -3.20 -13.36 2.82
CA ALA A 103 -2.29 -12.85 1.81
C ALA A 103 -2.90 -11.64 1.08
N ASP A 104 -2.08 -10.62 0.84
CA ASP A 104 -2.43 -9.44 0.04
C ASP A 104 -2.36 -9.76 -1.45
N ASP A 105 -3.27 -9.20 -2.24
CA ASP A 105 -3.39 -9.48 -3.68
C ASP A 105 -2.21 -8.92 -4.48
N ASN A 106 -1.66 -7.76 -4.09
CA ASN A 106 -0.51 -7.14 -4.77
C ASN A 106 0.78 -7.96 -4.58
N PHE A 107 0.89 -8.66 -3.45
CA PHE A 107 1.97 -9.60 -3.19
C PHE A 107 1.72 -10.94 -3.88
N SER A 108 0.50 -11.47 -3.78
CA SER A 108 0.13 -12.80 -4.29
C SER A 108 0.34 -12.91 -5.80
N ARG A 109 -0.02 -11.86 -6.56
CA ARG A 109 0.20 -11.81 -8.02
C ARG A 109 1.68 -11.86 -8.42
N ARG A 110 2.59 -11.56 -7.49
CA ARG A 110 4.04 -11.60 -7.71
C ARG A 110 4.72 -12.81 -7.07
N ASN A 111 3.95 -13.85 -6.71
CA ASN A 111 4.44 -15.07 -6.07
C ASN A 111 5.07 -14.83 -4.68
N ILE A 112 4.64 -13.75 -4.01
CA ILE A 112 5.00 -13.48 -2.61
C ILE A 112 3.75 -13.64 -1.74
N GLU A 113 3.88 -14.32 -0.62
CA GLU A 113 2.84 -14.40 0.40
C GLU A 113 3.20 -13.42 1.53
N SER A 114 2.40 -12.36 1.69
CA SER A 114 2.57 -11.38 2.75
C SER A 114 1.21 -10.84 3.19
N SER A 115 1.08 -10.49 4.47
CA SER A 115 -0.13 -9.88 5.03
C SER A 115 0.05 -8.38 5.18
N MET A 116 -0.90 -7.62 4.65
CA MET A 116 -0.89 -6.16 4.71
C MET A 116 -1.99 -5.60 5.62
N GLY A 117 -2.57 -6.44 6.49
CA GLY A 117 -3.69 -6.04 7.37
C GLY A 117 -3.37 -4.81 8.24
N TYR A 118 -2.11 -4.65 8.66
CA TYR A 118 -1.67 -3.51 9.46
C TYR A 118 -1.62 -2.17 8.70
N LEU A 119 -1.76 -2.16 7.36
CA LEU A 119 -1.91 -0.92 6.59
C LEU A 119 -3.34 -0.34 6.73
N TYR A 120 -4.33 -1.21 7.00
CA TYR A 120 -5.76 -0.88 7.05
C TYR A 120 -6.23 -0.50 8.45
N THR A 121 -5.49 0.38 9.13
CA THR A 121 -5.85 0.87 10.46
C THR A 121 -6.44 2.27 10.40
N VAL A 122 -7.48 2.51 11.20
CA VAL A 122 -8.15 3.81 11.39
C VAL A 122 -7.68 4.52 12.65
#